data_AF-A0A1V4TSR1-F1
#
_entry.id   AF-A0A1V4TSR1-F1
#
_cell.length_a   1.000
_cell.length_b   1.000
_cell.length_c   1.000
_cell.angle_alpha   90.00
_cell.angle_beta   90.00
_cell.angle_gamma   90.00
#
_symmetry.space_group_name_H-M   'P 1'
#
loop_
_entity.id
_entity.type
_entity.pdbx_description
1 polymer ?
#
loop_
_entity_poly.entity_id
_entity_poly.type
_entity_poly.pdbx_seq_one_letter_code
_entity_poly.pdbx_strand_id
1 'polypeptide(L)' 'MSEAKPGEGKPKCTICESFNLKGTWTCECDAINISRDTKCWRCGRPRIEGD' A
#
# COMPACT_ATOMS: atom_id res chain seq x y z
N MET A 1 36.51 18.51 -1.03
CA MET A 1 36.03 18.20 -2.39
C MET A 1 35.83 16.70 -2.45
N SER A 2 34.58 16.24 -2.39
CA SER A 2 34.05 15.00 -2.98
C SER A 2 32.57 14.93 -2.62
N GLU A 3 31.77 14.79 -3.66
CA GLU A 3 30.36 15.15 -3.77
C GLU A 3 29.36 14.27 -3.00
N ALA A 4 28.14 14.78 -2.90
CA ALA A 4 26.99 14.24 -2.20
C ALA A 4 26.40 12.96 -2.83
N LYS A 5 25.66 12.18 -2.02
CA LYS A 5 24.49 11.43 -2.50
C LYS A 5 23.30 11.60 -1.55
N PRO A 6 22.40 12.56 -1.79
CA PRO A 6 21.13 12.65 -1.10
C PRO A 6 20.11 11.78 -1.83
N GLY A 7 19.53 10.83 -1.10
CA GLY A 7 18.25 10.24 -1.48
C GLY A 7 18.31 8.80 -1.93
N GLU A 8 18.22 7.87 -0.97
CA GLU A 8 17.49 6.59 -1.10
C GLU A 8 16.94 6.17 0.28
N GLY A 9 16.47 7.13 1.07
CA GLY A 9 15.76 6.86 2.31
C GLY A 9 14.27 6.79 2.04
N LYS A 10 13.77 5.75 1.36
CA LYS A 10 12.33 5.46 1.46
C LYS A 10 12.06 5.31 2.96
N PRO A 11 11.15 6.10 3.57
CA PRO A 11 10.80 5.87 4.97
C PRO A 11 10.23 4.46 4.99
N LYS A 12 11.03 3.51 5.49
CA LYS A 12 10.55 2.16 5.79
C LYS A 12 9.56 2.38 6.90
N CYS A 13 8.29 2.54 6.53
CA CYS A 13 7.21 2.69 7.45
C CYS A 13 7.30 1.45 8.35
N THR A 14 7.75 1.59 9.59
CA THR A 14 7.91 0.44 10.51
C THR A 14 6.57 -0.25 10.77
N ILE A 15 5.47 0.41 10.39
CA ILE A 15 4.12 -0.14 10.31
C ILE A 15 4.03 -1.18 9.18
N CYS A 16 4.63 -1.05 8.00
CA CYS A 16 4.41 -2.00 6.91
C CYS A 16 5.09 -3.37 7.07
N GLU A 17 6.17 -3.48 7.87
CA GLU A 17 6.80 -4.79 8.18
C GLU A 17 6.20 -5.46 9.42
N SER A 18 5.59 -4.71 10.34
CA SER A 18 5.07 -5.24 11.62
C SER A 18 3.54 -5.27 11.72
N PHE A 19 2.82 -4.35 11.07
CA PHE A 19 1.37 -4.47 10.92
C PHE A 19 1.09 -5.45 9.79
N ASN A 20 0.83 -6.68 10.20
CA ASN A 20 0.05 -7.66 9.48
C ASN A 20 -0.93 -6.97 8.51
N LEU A 21 -0.58 -6.90 7.22
CA LEU A 21 -1.49 -6.53 6.12
C LEU A 21 -2.66 -7.54 6.00
N LYS A 22 -2.73 -8.55 6.89
CA LYS A 22 -3.92 -9.36 7.20
C LYS A 22 -5.10 -8.43 7.43
N GLY A 23 -5.92 -8.29 6.40
CA GLY A 23 -7.05 -7.38 6.45
C GLY A 23 -6.89 -6.15 5.59
N THR A 24 -5.99 -6.12 4.61
CA THR A 24 -5.95 -5.11 3.54
C THR A 24 -5.87 -5.79 2.17
N TRP A 25 -6.32 -5.11 1.13
CA TRP A 25 -6.22 -5.56 -0.25
C TRP A 25 -5.76 -4.41 -1.14
N THR A 26 -4.85 -4.71 -2.05
CA THR A 26 -4.34 -3.75 -3.03
C THR A 26 -5.24 -3.76 -4.25
N CYS A 27 -5.77 -2.61 -4.62
CA CYS A 27 -6.52 -2.44 -5.87
C CYS A 27 -5.56 -2.29 -7.06
N GLU A 28 -6.04 -2.57 -8.26
CA GLU A 28 -5.31 -2.36 -9.53
C GLU A 28 -4.83 -0.90 -9.73
N CYS A 29 -5.41 0.07 -9.01
CA CYS A 29 -4.99 1.47 -9.04
C CYS A 29 -3.89 1.82 -8.02
N ASP A 30 -3.21 0.80 -7.49
CA ASP A 30 -2.17 0.86 -6.44
C ASP A 30 -2.66 1.38 -5.09
N ALA A 31 -3.97 1.55 -4.90
CA ALA A 31 -4.54 1.94 -3.62
C ALA A 31 -4.62 0.74 -2.68
N ILE A 32 -4.12 0.90 -1.46
CA ILE A 32 -4.32 -0.05 -0.37
C ILE A 32 -5.68 0.25 0.27
N ASN A 33 -6.54 -0.76 0.32
CA ASN A 33 -7.87 -0.69 0.93
C ASN A 33 -7.92 -1.62 2.13
N ILE A 34 -8.81 -1.35 3.09
CA ILE A 34 -9.06 -2.28 4.19
C ILE A 34 -9.95 -3.44 3.71
N SER A 35 -9.81 -4.62 4.29
CA SER A 35 -10.54 -5.82 3.89
C SER A 35 -12.03 -5.76 4.17
N ARG A 36 -12.46 -4.83 5.03
CA ARG A 36 -13.88 -4.53 5.23
C ARG A 36 -14.48 -3.77 4.05
N ASP A 37 -13.66 -3.05 3.27
CA ASP A 37 -14.15 -2.33 2.11
C ASP A 37 -14.36 -3.28 0.94
N THR A 38 -15.60 -3.31 0.44
CA THR A 38 -16.00 -4.04 -0.77
C THR A 38 -15.69 -3.28 -2.04
N LYS A 39 -15.29 -2.01 -1.93
CA LYS A 39 -14.95 -1.11 -3.05
C LYS A 39 -13.70 -0.30 -2.72
N CYS A 40 -12.91 0.01 -3.74
CA CYS A 40 -11.73 0.83 -3.56
C CYS A 40 -12.12 2.27 -3.20
N TRP A 41 -11.52 2.82 -2.14
CA TRP A 41 -11.76 4.20 -1.73
C TRP A 41 -11.28 5.23 -2.76
N ARG A 42 -10.31 4.86 -3.62
CA ARG A 42 -9.70 5.75 -4.61
C ARG A 42 -10.41 5.73 -5.96
N CYS A 43 -10.69 4.54 -6.50
CA CYS A 43 -11.24 4.39 -7.86
C CYS A 43 -12.67 3.80 -7.89
N GLY A 44 -13.23 3.42 -6.74
CA GLY A 44 -14.58 2.87 -6.63
C GLY A 44 -14.77 1.44 -7.15
N ARG A 45 -13.72 0.80 -7.70
CA ARG A 45 -13.78 -0.58 -8.21
C ARG A 45 -14.08 -1.58 -7.09
N PRO A 46 -14.90 -2.61 -7.33
CA PRO A 46 -15.13 -3.64 -6.33
C PRO A 46 -13.86 -4.41 -6.00
N ARG A 47 -13.78 -4.96 -4.80
CA ARG A 47 -12.77 -5.96 -4.44
C ARG A 47 -12.99 -7.19 -5.32
N ILE A 48 -12.02 -7.52 -6.15
CA ILE A 48 -12.03 -8.76 -6.95
C ILE A 48 -11.58 -9.89 -6.02
N GLU A 49 -12.50 -10.38 -5.19
CA GLU A 49 -12.32 -11.65 -4.51
C GLU A 49 -12.70 -12.72 -5.54
N GLY A 50 -11.74 -13.55 -5.94
CA GLY A 50 -11.91 -14.50 -7.04
C GLY A 50 -13.15 -15.38 -6.88
N ASP A 51 -13.80 -15.63 -8.01
CA ASP A 51 -14.94 -16.55 -8.20
C ASP A 51 -14.71 -17.93 -7.57
#